data_AF-A0A7W8ED25-F1
#
_entry.id   AF-A0A7W8ED25-F1
#
_cell.length_a   1.000
_cell.length_b   1.000
_cell.length_c   1.000
_cell.angle_alpha   90.00
_cell.angle_beta   90.00
_cell.angle_gamma   90.00
#
_symmetry.space_group_name_H-M   'P 1'
#
loop_
_entity.id
_entity.type
_entity.pdbx_description
1 polymer ?
#
loop_
_entity_poly.entity_id
_entity_poly.type
_entity_poly.pdbx_seq_one_letter_code
_entity_poly.pdbx_strand_id
1 'polypeptide(L)'
;MKKIAIAGILGMCALTAQGQYKQINMTVFGMDCPPCAFAIRLSMKNVRGVSGVDVDLNKGLVTIKLTAGSTAELRQFNEAVEKNGFAHQDADVLVEGVLSGSSKAPLLQVTGTNDRYALVPFAQGVDVASLMGKSVIVQGVLPQSARGKVPVTLRYKTIAVSK
;
A
#
# COMPACT_ATOMS: atom_id res chain seq x y z
N MET A 1 -57.04 -5.62 -14.34
CA MET A 1 -56.03 -5.05 -15.25
C MET A 1 -55.27 -3.97 -14.46
N LYS A 2 -54.30 -4.32 -13.60
CA LYS A 2 -52.91 -4.76 -13.86
C LYS A 2 -52.06 -3.60 -14.40
N LYS A 3 -51.42 -2.84 -13.49
CA LYS A 3 -50.15 -2.16 -13.75
C LYS A 3 -49.27 -2.34 -12.51
N ILE A 4 -48.23 -3.13 -12.72
CA ILE A 4 -47.32 -3.67 -11.72
C ILE A 4 -46.33 -2.56 -11.34
N ALA A 5 -46.20 -2.29 -10.05
CA ALA A 5 -45.13 -1.47 -9.51
C ALA A 5 -43.79 -2.22 -9.69
N ILE A 6 -42.91 -1.70 -10.54
CA ILE A 6 -41.53 -2.17 -10.63
C ILE A 6 -40.76 -1.43 -9.53
N ALA A 7 -40.82 -1.96 -8.31
CA ALA A 7 -39.84 -1.68 -7.29
C ALA A 7 -38.54 -2.38 -7.71
N GLY A 8 -37.74 -1.70 -8.52
CA GLY A 8 -36.37 -2.11 -8.81
C GLY A 8 -35.56 -1.96 -7.53
N ILE A 9 -35.49 -3.04 -6.76
CA ILE A 9 -34.52 -3.20 -5.66
C ILE A 9 -33.15 -3.18 -6.33
N LEU A 10 -32.54 -2.00 -6.36
CA LEU A 10 -31.15 -1.81 -6.71
C LEU A 10 -30.34 -2.58 -5.67
N GLY A 11 -29.91 -3.78 -6.06
CA GLY A 11 -29.15 -4.69 -5.20
C GLY A 11 -27.95 -3.97 -4.63
N MET A 12 -27.89 -3.93 -3.29
CA MET A 12 -26.75 -3.52 -2.51
C MET A 12 -25.52 -4.32 -2.95
N CYS A 13 -24.62 -3.70 -3.71
CA CYS A 13 -23.25 -4.18 -3.82
C CYS A 13 -22.50 -3.60 -2.62
N ALA A 14 -22.10 -4.47 -1.70
CA ALA A 14 -21.38 -4.15 -0.48
C ALA A 14 -20.10 -3.36 -0.81
N LEU A 15 -20.16 -2.04 -0.69
CA LEU A 15 -19.06 -1.14 -0.95
C LEU A 15 -18.26 -0.86 0.33
N THR A 16 -17.82 -1.88 1.05
CA THR A 16 -16.90 -1.68 2.19
C THR A 16 -15.91 -2.82 2.33
N ALA A 17 -15.00 -2.92 1.37
CA ALA A 17 -13.64 -3.36 1.68
C ALA A 17 -12.72 -2.17 1.42
N GLN A 18 -12.81 -1.14 2.28
CA GLN A 18 -11.92 0.01 2.24
C GLN A 18 -10.63 -0.31 3.00
N GLY A 19 -9.87 -1.27 2.45
CA GLY A 19 -8.51 -1.56 2.86
C GLY A 19 -7.59 -1.32 1.68
N GLN A 20 -6.46 -0.65 1.88
CA GLN A 20 -5.40 -0.48 0.89
C GLN A 20 -4.10 -0.12 1.63
N TYR A 21 -3.13 0.51 0.96
CA TYR A 21 -2.12 1.33 1.66
C TYR A 21 -2.75 2.43 2.50
N LYS A 22 -2.51 2.41 3.81
CA LYS A 22 -2.87 3.49 4.73
C LYS A 22 -1.74 4.51 4.82
N GLN A 23 -0.50 4.01 4.85
CA GLN A 23 0.70 4.82 4.88
C GLN A 23 1.87 4.14 4.17
N ILE A 24 2.69 4.93 3.50
CA ILE A 24 3.95 4.51 2.87
C ILE A 24 5.04 5.49 3.33
N ASN A 25 6.10 4.96 3.92
CA ASN A 25 7.27 5.71 4.33
C ASN A 25 8.44 5.23 3.45
N MET A 26 8.92 6.08 2.56
CA MET A 26 9.90 5.72 1.54
C MET A 26 11.13 6.61 1.65
N THR A 27 12.30 6.00 1.72
CA THR A 27 13.57 6.72 1.67
C THR A 27 13.93 6.99 0.21
N VAL A 28 14.32 8.23 -0.10
CA VAL A 28 14.69 8.69 -1.44
C VAL A 28 16.15 9.17 -1.42
N PHE A 29 17.00 8.54 -2.22
CA PHE A 29 18.39 8.95 -2.39
C PHE A 29 18.50 10.22 -3.25
N GLY A 30 19.43 11.10 -2.88
CA GLY A 30 19.69 12.36 -3.59
C GLY A 30 18.69 13.48 -3.29
N MET A 31 17.75 13.26 -2.37
CA MET A 31 16.84 14.30 -1.88
C MET A 31 17.49 15.05 -0.70
N ASP A 32 18.61 15.74 -0.97
CA ASP A 32 19.39 16.49 0.02
C ASP A 32 19.20 18.01 -0.06
N CYS A 33 18.44 18.48 -1.06
CA CYS A 33 18.23 19.89 -1.35
C CYS A 33 16.75 20.32 -1.16
N PRO A 34 16.43 21.53 -0.62
CA PRO A 34 15.05 21.95 -0.44
C PRO A 34 14.18 21.97 -1.72
N PRO A 35 14.69 22.43 -2.88
CA PRO A 35 13.95 22.30 -4.14
C PRO A 35 13.67 20.84 -4.55
N CYS A 36 14.62 19.93 -4.30
CA CYS A 36 14.50 18.50 -4.58
C CYS A 36 13.36 17.89 -3.76
N ALA A 37 13.32 18.18 -2.46
CA ALA A 37 12.24 17.76 -1.57
C ALA A 37 10.89 18.34 -1.97
N PHE A 38 10.85 19.60 -2.40
CA PHE A 38 9.61 20.21 -2.88
C PHE A 38 9.07 19.51 -4.14
N ALA A 39 9.95 19.20 -5.10
CA ALA A 39 9.58 18.48 -6.31
C ALA A 39 9.02 17.08 -6.00
N ILE A 40 9.70 16.32 -5.14
CA ILE A 40 9.21 15.01 -4.67
C ILE A 40 7.87 15.13 -3.96
N ARG A 41 7.73 16.08 -3.03
CA ARG A 41 6.48 16.30 -2.30
C ARG A 41 5.31 16.56 -3.24
N LEU A 42 5.51 17.41 -4.25
CA LEU A 42 4.49 17.74 -5.25
C LEU A 42 4.14 16.52 -6.11
N SER A 43 5.16 15.78 -6.58
CA SER A 43 4.98 14.55 -7.36
C SER A 43 4.14 13.51 -6.61
N MET A 44 4.46 13.27 -5.34
CA MET A 44 3.71 12.34 -4.48
C MET A 44 2.28 12.81 -4.24
N LYS A 45 2.07 14.11 -4.01
CA LYS A 45 0.73 14.68 -3.79
C LYS A 45 -0.18 14.53 -5.02
N ASN A 46 0.40 14.45 -6.22
CA ASN A 46 -0.36 14.27 -7.46
C ASN A 46 -0.80 12.82 -7.70
N VAL A 47 -0.31 11.85 -6.92
CA VAL A 47 -0.81 10.47 -6.98
C VAL A 47 -2.23 10.43 -6.41
N ARG A 48 -3.17 9.88 -7.18
CA ARG A 48 -4.59 9.82 -6.80
C ARG A 48 -4.77 9.05 -5.49
N GLY A 49 -5.57 9.59 -4.58
CA GLY A 49 -5.87 8.96 -3.28
C GLY A 49 -4.82 9.23 -2.20
N VAL A 50 -3.83 10.09 -2.47
CA VAL A 50 -2.96 10.65 -1.43
C VAL A 50 -3.71 11.75 -0.67
N SER A 51 -3.76 11.64 0.66
CA SER A 51 -4.35 12.62 1.56
C SER A 51 -3.31 13.56 2.18
N GLY A 52 -2.05 13.14 2.25
CA GLY A 52 -0.98 13.94 2.82
C GLY A 52 0.40 13.43 2.45
N VAL A 53 1.36 14.36 2.35
CA VAL A 53 2.77 14.07 2.13
C VAL A 53 3.60 14.95 3.05
N ASP A 54 4.51 14.34 3.77
CA ASP A 54 5.52 14.99 4.59
C ASP A 54 6.92 14.53 4.16
N VAL A 55 7.90 15.43 4.24
CA VAL A 55 9.27 15.18 3.79
C VAL A 55 10.24 15.61 4.89
N ASP A 56 11.06 14.66 5.34
CA ASP A 56 12.18 14.90 6.24
C ASP A 56 13.48 14.86 5.43
N LEU A 57 14.01 16.05 5.11
CA LEU A 57 15.26 16.21 4.38
C LEU A 57 16.46 15.59 5.10
N ASN A 58 16.51 15.67 6.43
CA ASN A 58 17.64 15.14 7.20
C ASN A 58 17.75 13.62 7.11
N LYS A 59 16.60 12.95 6.93
CA LYS A 59 16.52 11.50 6.79
C LYS A 59 16.38 11.02 5.35
N GLY A 60 16.21 11.93 4.40
CA GLY A 60 15.80 11.60 3.03
C GLY A 60 14.47 10.84 2.99
N LEU A 61 13.59 11.04 3.97
CA LEU A 61 12.38 10.24 4.18
C LEU A 61 11.14 10.97 3.69
N VAL A 62 10.30 10.28 2.93
CA VAL A 62 8.99 10.76 2.49
C VAL A 62 7.92 9.93 3.15
N THR A 63 7.02 10.58 3.89
CA THR A 63 5.86 9.95 4.54
C THR A 63 4.60 10.30 3.76
N ILE A 64 3.91 9.29 3.24
CA ILE A 64 2.74 9.41 2.37
C ILE A 64 1.55 8.79 3.07
N LYS A 65 0.50 9.58 3.28
CA LYS A 65 -0.79 9.12 3.83
C LYS A 65 -1.81 9.04 2.72
N LEU A 66 -2.65 8.01 2.75
CA LEU A 66 -3.68 7.79 1.74
C LEU A 66 -5.09 7.92 2.32
N THR A 67 -6.04 8.38 1.51
CA THR A 67 -7.46 8.42 1.84
C THR A 67 -8.06 7.02 1.85
N ALA A 68 -8.88 6.63 2.82
CA ALA A 68 -9.59 5.34 2.80
C ALA A 68 -10.31 5.09 1.46
N GLY A 69 -10.23 3.87 0.93
CA GLY A 69 -10.72 3.50 -0.41
C GLY A 69 -9.84 3.88 -1.60
N SER A 70 -8.67 4.52 -1.40
CA SER A 70 -7.65 4.69 -2.44
C SER A 70 -7.23 3.37 -3.10
N THR A 71 -7.15 3.40 -4.42
CA THR A 71 -6.64 2.30 -5.25
C THR A 71 -5.21 2.56 -5.74
N ALA A 72 -4.46 3.41 -5.03
CA ALA A 72 -3.08 3.71 -5.41
C ALA A 72 -2.19 2.48 -5.21
N GLU A 73 -1.33 2.20 -6.19
CA GLU A 73 -0.41 1.06 -6.18
C GLU A 73 1.01 1.52 -5.86
N LEU A 74 1.82 0.67 -5.24
CA LEU A 74 3.20 1.02 -4.87
C LEU A 74 4.00 1.53 -6.09
N ARG A 75 3.78 0.92 -7.25
CA ARG A 75 4.42 1.28 -8.52
C ARG A 75 4.28 2.76 -8.84
N GLN A 76 3.13 3.37 -8.54
CA GLN A 76 2.89 4.79 -8.84
C GLN A 76 3.80 5.70 -8.00
N PHE A 77 4.10 5.31 -6.76
CA PHE A 77 5.02 6.03 -5.88
C PHE A 77 6.47 5.84 -6.32
N ASN A 78 6.86 4.61 -6.68
CA ASN A 78 8.18 4.33 -7.25
C ASN A 78 8.41 5.17 -8.52
N GLU A 79 7.46 5.15 -9.45
CA GLU A 79 7.50 5.97 -10.68
C GLU A 79 7.56 7.47 -10.38
N ALA A 80 6.85 7.94 -9.36
CA ALA A 80 6.87 9.35 -8.96
C ALA A 80 8.26 9.80 -8.49
N VAL A 81 9.03 8.93 -7.82
CA VAL A 81 10.43 9.18 -7.47
C VAL A 81 11.31 9.17 -8.72
N GLU A 82 11.20 8.12 -9.52
CA GLU A 82 12.05 7.88 -10.69
C GLU A 82 11.90 8.96 -11.77
N LYS A 83 10.68 9.45 -12.01
CA LYS A 83 10.39 10.53 -12.98
C LYS A 83 11.03 11.86 -12.58
N ASN A 84 11.35 12.05 -11.30
CA ASN A 84 12.08 13.21 -10.82
C ASN A 84 13.61 12.99 -10.81
N GLY A 85 14.10 11.87 -11.36
CA GLY A 85 15.53 11.57 -11.49
C GLY A 85 16.16 10.92 -10.25
N PHE A 86 15.36 10.58 -9.24
CA PHE A 86 15.84 9.99 -8.00
C PHE A 86 15.72 8.46 -7.97
N ALA A 87 16.34 7.85 -6.95
CA ALA A 87 16.17 6.44 -6.63
C ALA A 87 15.54 6.29 -5.25
N HIS A 88 14.67 5.30 -5.07
CA HIS A 88 14.08 4.95 -3.78
C HIS A 88 14.80 3.74 -3.17
N GLN A 89 14.69 3.57 -1.85
CA GLN A 89 15.13 2.38 -1.14
C GLN A 89 13.92 1.50 -0.74
N ASP A 90 14.08 0.74 0.34
CA ASP A 90 13.02 0.08 1.07
C ASP A 90 11.92 1.09 1.48
N ALA A 91 10.69 0.59 1.52
CA ALA A 91 9.54 1.34 1.99
C ALA A 91 8.89 0.62 3.19
N ASP A 92 8.76 1.33 4.31
CA ASP A 92 7.93 0.91 5.42
C ASP A 92 6.46 1.19 5.07
N VAL A 93 5.62 0.17 5.14
CA VAL A 93 4.20 0.28 4.77
C VAL A 93 3.29 -0.16 5.90
N LEU A 94 2.14 0.52 5.97
CA LEU A 94 0.96 0.05 6.68
C LEU A 94 -0.12 -0.22 5.63
N VAL A 95 -0.40 -1.49 5.39
CA VAL A 95 -1.26 -1.92 4.28
C VAL A 95 -2.31 -2.90 4.75
N GLU A 96 -3.51 -2.77 4.21
CA GLU A 96 -4.61 -3.70 4.44
C GLU A 96 -4.83 -4.58 3.22
N GLY A 97 -5.03 -5.87 3.46
CA GLY A 97 -5.18 -6.87 2.42
C GLY A 97 -5.81 -8.15 2.91
N VAL A 98 -6.09 -9.06 1.99
CA VAL A 98 -6.59 -10.39 2.29
C VAL A 98 -5.44 -11.38 2.24
N LEU A 99 -5.31 -12.20 3.28
CA LEU A 99 -4.37 -13.31 3.27
C LEU A 99 -4.91 -14.49 2.48
N SER A 100 -4.08 -15.02 1.59
CA SER A 100 -4.36 -16.14 0.72
C SER A 100 -3.13 -17.05 0.60
N GLY A 101 -3.22 -18.10 -0.22
CA GLY A 101 -2.14 -19.07 -0.38
C GLY A 101 -2.19 -20.17 0.68
N SER A 102 -1.05 -20.49 1.27
CA SER A 102 -0.93 -21.53 2.30
C SER A 102 -0.17 -21.03 3.52
N SER A 103 -0.24 -21.74 4.64
CA SER A 103 0.50 -21.40 5.86
C SER A 103 2.02 -21.35 5.66
N LYS A 104 2.57 -22.12 4.70
CA LYS A 104 4.01 -22.13 4.37
C LYS A 104 4.41 -21.09 3.32
N ALA A 105 3.45 -20.60 2.54
CA ALA A 105 3.66 -19.60 1.50
C ALA A 105 2.47 -18.62 1.50
N PRO A 106 2.36 -17.79 2.55
CA PRO A 106 1.28 -16.82 2.68
C PRO A 106 1.44 -15.70 1.64
N LEU A 107 0.34 -15.35 0.98
CA LEU A 107 0.27 -14.27 0.01
C LEU A 107 -0.71 -13.20 0.51
N LEU A 108 -0.24 -11.97 0.62
CA LEU A 108 -1.09 -10.81 0.85
C LEU A 108 -1.54 -10.25 -0.50
N GLN A 109 -2.85 -10.22 -0.74
CA GLN A 109 -3.42 -9.40 -1.81
C GLN A 109 -3.88 -8.08 -1.20
N VAL A 110 -3.29 -6.97 -1.64
CA VAL A 110 -3.65 -5.64 -1.13
C VAL A 110 -5.04 -5.28 -1.63
N THR A 111 -5.94 -4.98 -0.70
CA THR A 111 -7.34 -4.71 -1.01
C THR A 111 -7.44 -3.46 -1.91
N GLY A 112 -8.36 -3.49 -2.88
CA GLY A 112 -8.56 -2.38 -3.83
C GLY A 112 -7.47 -2.19 -4.89
N THR A 113 -6.44 -3.04 -4.94
CA THR A 113 -5.33 -2.94 -5.90
C THR A 113 -5.00 -4.29 -6.55
N ASN A 114 -4.09 -4.28 -7.52
CA ASN A 114 -3.51 -5.51 -8.07
C ASN A 114 -2.21 -5.94 -7.36
N ASP A 115 -1.77 -5.21 -6.34
CA ASP A 115 -0.52 -5.51 -5.64
C ASP A 115 -0.66 -6.81 -4.83
N ARG A 116 0.34 -7.68 -4.99
CA ARG A 116 0.43 -8.98 -4.31
C ARG A 116 1.83 -9.20 -3.77
N TYR A 117 1.91 -9.60 -2.51
CA TYR A 117 3.18 -9.81 -1.82
C TYR A 117 3.23 -11.16 -1.14
N ALA A 118 4.31 -11.91 -1.37
CA ALA A 118 4.66 -13.03 -0.52
C ALA A 118 5.06 -12.49 0.86
N LEU A 119 4.39 -12.94 1.91
CA LEU A 119 4.70 -12.51 3.26
C LEU A 119 5.87 -13.30 3.81
N VAL A 120 6.89 -12.58 4.26
CA VAL A 120 8.07 -13.14 4.92
C VAL A 120 8.21 -12.47 6.27
N PRO A 121 8.43 -13.19 7.38
CA PRO A 121 8.59 -12.55 8.67
C PRO A 121 9.91 -11.75 8.70
N PHE A 122 9.88 -10.53 9.25
CA PHE A 122 11.08 -9.70 9.38
C PHE A 122 12.06 -10.25 10.45
N ALA A 123 11.52 -10.89 11.48
CA ALA A 123 12.22 -11.55 12.58
C ALA A 123 11.49 -12.86 12.96
N GLN A 124 11.51 -13.32 14.22
CA GLN A 124 10.61 -14.41 14.65
C GLN A 124 9.16 -13.92 14.54
N GLY A 125 8.48 -14.31 13.47
CA GLY A 125 7.17 -13.79 13.09
C GLY A 125 6.03 -14.42 13.88
N VAL A 126 4.92 -13.68 13.93
CA VAL A 126 3.62 -14.22 14.34
C VAL A 126 3.20 -15.32 13.36
N ASP A 127 2.70 -16.45 13.86
CA ASP A 127 2.13 -17.51 13.02
C ASP A 127 0.90 -16.97 12.28
N VAL A 128 0.99 -16.96 10.95
CA VAL A 128 -0.06 -16.45 10.06
C VAL A 128 -1.08 -17.52 9.69
N ALA A 129 -0.89 -18.79 10.08
CA ALA A 129 -1.78 -19.89 9.70
C ALA A 129 -3.23 -19.64 10.14
N SER A 130 -3.42 -19.10 11.35
CA SER A 130 -4.75 -18.76 11.90
C SER A 130 -5.43 -17.56 11.20
N LEU A 131 -4.67 -16.80 10.41
CA LEU A 131 -5.12 -15.59 9.73
C LEU A 131 -5.45 -15.82 8.25
N MET A 132 -5.20 -17.03 7.72
CA MET A 132 -5.48 -17.37 6.34
C MET A 132 -6.94 -17.14 5.97
N GLY A 133 -7.18 -16.51 4.81
CA GLY A 133 -8.51 -16.14 4.32
C GLY A 133 -9.12 -14.90 4.97
N LYS A 134 -8.47 -14.29 5.98
CA LYS A 134 -8.97 -13.10 6.66
C LYS A 134 -8.43 -11.82 6.03
N SER A 135 -9.19 -10.74 6.17
CA SER A 135 -8.69 -9.38 6.00
C SER A 135 -7.75 -9.04 7.15
N VAL A 136 -6.58 -8.52 6.84
CA VAL A 136 -5.53 -8.18 7.80
C VAL A 136 -4.94 -6.81 7.51
N ILE A 137 -4.44 -6.17 8.55
CA ILE A 137 -3.54 -5.02 8.46
C ILE A 137 -2.12 -5.53 8.72
N VAL A 138 -1.24 -5.27 7.78
CA VAL A 138 0.17 -5.64 7.82
C VAL A 138 1.02 -4.38 7.94
N GLN A 139 1.88 -4.35 8.94
CA GLN A 139 2.97 -3.38 9.00
C GLN A 139 4.27 -4.09 8.63
N GLY A 140 5.01 -3.58 7.66
CA GLY A 140 6.21 -4.26 7.18
C GLY A 140 7.06 -3.43 6.26
N VAL A 141 8.11 -4.06 5.74
CA VAL A 141 9.08 -3.46 4.83
C VAL A 141 8.94 -4.10 3.46
N LEU A 142 8.69 -3.27 2.46
CA LEU A 142 8.83 -3.62 1.05
C LEU A 142 10.26 -3.33 0.63
N PRO A 143 11.04 -4.34 0.22
CA PRO A 143 12.44 -4.14 -0.15
C PRO A 143 12.57 -3.32 -1.43
N GLN A 144 13.70 -2.64 -1.57
CA GLN A 144 14.05 -1.91 -2.78
C GLN A 144 13.91 -2.81 -4.00
N SER A 145 13.27 -2.26 -5.03
CA SER A 145 13.15 -2.90 -6.34
C SER A 145 13.91 -2.12 -7.39
N ALA A 146 14.32 -2.80 -8.46
CA ALA A 146 14.90 -2.13 -9.61
C ALA A 146 13.87 -1.19 -10.25
N ARG A 147 14.37 -0.19 -10.99
CA ARG A 147 13.56 0.84 -11.65
C ARG A 147 12.38 0.23 -12.42
N GLY A 148 11.18 0.76 -12.21
CA GLY A 148 9.96 0.30 -12.87
C GLY A 148 9.44 -1.06 -12.41
N LYS A 149 10.01 -1.64 -11.34
CA LYS A 149 9.52 -2.88 -10.71
C LYS A 149 8.93 -2.60 -9.33
N VAL A 150 8.07 -3.52 -8.90
CA VAL A 150 7.60 -3.60 -7.52
C VAL A 150 8.17 -4.85 -6.86
N PRO A 151 8.41 -4.82 -5.55
CA PRO A 151 8.88 -5.99 -4.85
C PRO A 151 7.80 -7.05 -4.86
N VAL A 152 8.21 -8.31 -4.86
CA VAL A 152 7.28 -9.44 -4.77
C VAL A 152 7.14 -9.95 -3.34
N THR A 153 7.94 -9.41 -2.41
CA THR A 153 7.94 -9.80 -1.00
C THR A 153 7.61 -8.61 -0.11
N LEU A 154 6.88 -8.85 0.96
CA LEU A 154 6.66 -7.91 2.06
C LEU A 154 7.16 -8.56 3.34
N ARG A 155 8.19 -7.96 3.92
CA ARG A 155 8.78 -8.41 5.17
C ARG A 155 7.97 -7.87 6.34
N TYR A 156 7.01 -8.64 6.84
CA TYR A 156 6.09 -8.15 7.86
C TYR A 156 6.76 -8.09 9.24
N LYS A 157 6.53 -6.98 9.93
CA LYS A 157 6.90 -6.73 11.32
C LYS A 157 5.75 -7.14 12.24
N THR A 158 4.54 -6.71 11.91
CA THR A 158 3.32 -7.06 12.64
C THR A 158 2.18 -7.36 11.67
N ILE A 159 1.25 -8.20 12.11
CA ILE A 159 0.06 -8.57 11.36
C ILE A 159 -1.10 -8.77 12.32
N ALA A 160 -2.24 -8.18 12.00
CA ALA A 160 -3.45 -8.26 12.81
C ALA A 160 -4.69 -8.35 11.92
N VAL A 161 -5.75 -8.99 12.40
CA VAL A 161 -7.04 -9.01 11.70
C VAL A 161 -7.57 -7.58 11.59
N SER A 162 -8.00 -7.20 10.38
CA SER A 162 -8.69 -5.94 10.17
C SER A 162 -10.10 -6.01 10.76
N LYS A 163 -10.50 -5.00 11.52
CA LYS A 163 -11.81 -4.95 12.18
C LYS A 163 -12.91 -4.52 11.23
#